data_AF-A0AAU7C1Y4-F1
#
_entry.id   AF-A0AAU7C1Y4-F1
#
_cell.length_a   1.000
_cell.length_b   1.000
_cell.length_c   1.000
_cell.angle_alpha   90.00
_cell.angle_beta   90.00
_cell.angle_gamma   90.00
#
_symmetry.space_group_name_H-M   'P 1'
#
loop_
_entity.id
_entity.type
_entity.pdbx_description
1 polymer ?
#
loop_
_entity_poly.entity_id
_entity_poly.type
_entity_poly.pdbx_seq_one_letter_code
_entity_poly.pdbx_strand_id
1 'polypeptide(L)'
;MKYNRRYLFMATAALTAFILTGTTSIKAHADDNQAVIVAQQQTASTGSQKDTSVDTIVTNDSQSSSDLSSATNSDWNSSSADSSSSIVNENNSQSAVENTNVNTTTAAASAPKNQFVTSANGKISYYDNNGQKVAGSGNTADTLAYRTINGNTYAFDNDGNAYTGFLSGWGNMYYFDNNGARYTDRFYNNWGNTYYFGQDGVRYTNRWYYNWGNYYYFGDGGVRLTDAFLPNKQLPLNDGKGGLKDTDQVHVYYFNPETGVMARDQFYNNWGHTYYFGVDGVRYTDQFYNNWGNTYYFDNDGALYTDKFYNNWGNTYYFDKNGVRYTNQWYSNWGHKYFFGDGGVRATNVYFNALGAGGDYDTHWADQSGIVSDVHYFSQYTPVFAPWGCAGASLAMLLSIKNVYPDLKDLIYNEPNVTGSRNQGWEGGQSGSVVSGIGFDHVVQPNALSRYGQMFYSGVRDISNTSLSNIANIVKSGHPVIYYGWSAYDAGGARNHCKVILGYNAQNNTFHVYDPLYGYKNRWTANSTGHNAYDLGNDAWVNASHIQGEMNGQAISIY
;
A
#
# COMPACT_ATOMS: atom_id res chain seq x y z
N MET A 1 -5.29 39.37 -14.61
CA MET A 1 -4.66 39.25 -13.28
C MET A 1 -5.62 38.56 -12.33
N LYS A 2 -5.45 37.26 -12.10
CA LYS A 2 -6.22 36.49 -11.10
C LYS A 2 -5.23 35.85 -10.14
N TYR A 3 -5.40 36.17 -8.87
CA TYR A 3 -4.52 35.81 -7.77
C TYR A 3 -4.55 34.30 -7.49
N ASN A 4 -3.39 33.65 -7.58
CA ASN A 4 -3.14 32.33 -7.00
C ASN A 4 -3.01 32.49 -5.48
N ARG A 5 -3.95 31.95 -4.70
CA ARG A 5 -3.75 31.71 -3.26
C ARG A 5 -3.24 30.29 -3.07
N ARG A 6 -1.94 30.18 -2.81
CA ARG A 6 -1.29 28.96 -2.31
C ARG A 6 -1.70 28.78 -0.85
N TYR A 7 -2.41 27.70 -0.54
CA TYR A 7 -2.63 27.27 0.84
C TYR A 7 -1.45 26.39 1.25
N LEU A 8 -0.70 26.88 2.23
CA LEU A 8 0.35 26.14 2.93
C LEU A 8 -0.32 25.28 3.99
N PHE A 9 -0.45 23.97 3.74
CA PHE A 9 -0.82 23.01 4.78
C PHE A 9 0.44 22.61 5.53
N MET A 10 0.61 23.13 6.75
CA MET A 10 1.55 22.56 7.73
C MET A 10 0.86 21.35 8.37
N ALA A 11 1.26 20.14 7.96
CA ALA A 11 1.01 18.93 8.72
C ALA A 11 2.19 18.75 9.70
N THR A 12 1.97 18.97 10.98
CA THR A 12 2.89 18.52 12.03
C THR A 12 2.64 17.03 12.27
N ALA A 13 3.39 16.18 11.58
CA ALA A 13 3.50 14.76 11.94
C ALA A 13 4.65 14.60 12.94
N ALA A 14 4.36 14.01 14.10
CA ALA A 14 5.38 13.58 15.05
C ALA A 14 6.20 12.46 14.40
N LEU A 15 7.48 12.75 14.16
CA LEU A 15 8.47 11.83 13.61
C LEU A 15 8.97 10.91 14.72
N THR A 16 8.48 9.68 14.81
CA THR A 16 9.19 8.61 15.52
C THR A 16 10.23 8.02 14.56
N ALA A 17 11.47 8.49 14.71
CA ALA A 17 12.62 7.98 13.98
C ALA A 17 12.97 6.56 14.45
N PHE A 18 12.89 5.58 13.55
CA PHE A 18 13.61 4.32 13.71
C PHE A 18 15.08 4.57 13.36
N ILE A 19 15.94 4.60 14.38
CA ILE A 19 17.39 4.57 14.20
C ILE A 19 17.78 3.12 13.90
N LEU A 20 18.15 2.83 12.65
CA LEU A 20 18.94 1.66 12.32
C LEU A 20 20.37 2.14 12.04
N THR A 21 21.23 2.06 13.06
CA THR A 21 22.68 2.23 12.89
C THR A 21 23.25 1.06 12.12
N GLY A 22 23.91 1.33 11.00
CA GLY A 22 24.63 0.32 10.23
C GLY A 22 25.31 0.91 9.01
N THR A 23 26.26 1.81 9.20
CA THR A 23 27.21 2.20 8.16
C THR A 23 28.28 1.12 8.01
N THR A 24 28.33 0.43 6.88
CA THR A 24 29.58 -0.10 6.33
C THR A 24 29.58 0.06 4.81
N SER A 25 30.44 0.97 4.35
CA SER A 25 30.88 1.05 2.96
C SER A 25 31.70 -0.19 2.63
N ILE A 26 31.32 -0.97 1.61
CA ILE A 26 32.25 -1.91 0.96
C ILE A 26 32.10 -1.76 -0.56
N LYS A 27 33.24 -1.43 -1.18
CA LYS A 27 33.48 -1.41 -2.63
C LYS A 27 33.17 -2.79 -3.21
N ALA A 28 32.41 -2.81 -4.31
CA ALA A 28 32.32 -3.98 -5.17
C ALA A 28 33.72 -4.27 -5.76
N HIS A 29 34.23 -5.47 -5.49
CA HIS A 29 35.32 -6.08 -6.25
C HIS A 29 34.76 -7.41 -6.77
N ALA A 30 34.73 -7.54 -8.08
CA ALA A 30 34.51 -8.80 -8.75
C ALA A 30 35.73 -9.71 -8.54
N ASP A 31 35.52 -11.02 -8.39
CA ASP A 31 36.32 -12.03 -9.07
C ASP A 31 35.65 -13.41 -8.99
N ASP A 32 35.70 -14.09 -10.13
CA ASP A 32 35.24 -15.44 -10.41
C ASP A 32 36.00 -16.51 -9.62
N ASN A 33 35.33 -17.64 -9.33
CA ASN A 33 35.88 -18.92 -9.78
C ASN A 33 34.88 -20.09 -9.74
N GLN A 34 35.01 -20.90 -10.79
CA GLN A 34 34.23 -22.08 -11.12
C GLN A 34 34.48 -23.27 -10.18
N ALA A 35 33.48 -24.14 -10.07
CA ALA A 35 33.73 -25.58 -9.95
C ALA A 35 32.67 -26.36 -10.74
N VAL A 36 33.13 -26.99 -11.81
CA VAL A 36 32.49 -28.02 -12.62
C VAL A 36 32.37 -29.30 -11.80
N ILE A 37 31.19 -29.94 -11.75
CA ILE A 37 31.08 -31.40 -11.61
C ILE A 37 30.04 -31.93 -12.59
N VAL A 38 30.51 -32.83 -13.46
CA VAL A 38 29.73 -33.71 -14.33
C VAL A 38 29.50 -35.02 -13.58
N ALA A 39 28.26 -35.51 -13.49
CA ALA A 39 27.97 -36.95 -13.42
C ALA A 39 26.47 -37.26 -13.64
N GLN A 40 26.21 -37.87 -14.80
CA GLN A 40 25.41 -39.07 -15.07
C GLN A 40 23.92 -39.18 -14.71
N GLN A 41 23.18 -39.62 -15.73
CA GLN A 41 21.83 -40.19 -15.73
C GLN A 41 21.68 -41.35 -14.73
N GLN A 42 20.52 -41.42 -14.07
CA GLN A 42 19.79 -42.69 -13.97
C GLN A 42 18.28 -42.47 -13.82
N THR A 43 17.56 -43.28 -14.58
CA THR A 43 16.11 -43.43 -14.72
C THR A 43 15.52 -44.37 -13.66
N ALA A 44 14.18 -44.34 -13.58
CA ALA A 44 13.21 -45.25 -12.91
C ALA A 44 12.83 -44.90 -11.45
N SER A 45 11.62 -45.18 -10.95
CA SER A 45 10.23 -45.14 -11.44
C SER A 45 9.34 -45.54 -10.26
N THR A 46 8.07 -45.14 -10.30
CA THR A 46 6.88 -45.73 -9.64
C THR A 46 6.68 -45.61 -8.12
N GLY A 47 5.52 -45.04 -7.77
CA GLY A 47 4.93 -45.03 -6.42
C GLY A 47 3.63 -44.23 -6.39
N SER A 48 2.60 -44.75 -7.06
CA SER A 48 1.21 -44.25 -7.07
C SER A 48 0.63 -44.11 -5.65
N GLN A 49 0.06 -42.95 -5.31
CA GLN A 49 -1.25 -42.91 -4.65
C GLN A 49 -2.09 -41.73 -5.14
N LYS A 50 -3.21 -42.12 -5.72
CA LYS A 50 -4.39 -41.37 -6.11
C LYS A 50 -5.19 -41.12 -4.83
N ASP A 51 -5.58 -39.88 -4.56
CA ASP A 51 -6.92 -39.69 -4.01
C ASP A 51 -7.56 -38.41 -4.52
N THR A 52 -8.84 -38.55 -4.82
CA THR A 52 -9.69 -37.63 -5.56
C THR A 52 -10.85 -37.29 -4.65
N SER A 53 -11.12 -36.02 -4.34
CA SER A 53 -12.48 -35.63 -3.98
C SER A 53 -12.68 -34.12 -4.03
N VAL A 54 -13.53 -33.76 -4.97
CA VAL A 54 -14.35 -32.55 -5.08
C VAL A 54 -15.52 -32.70 -4.09
N ASP A 55 -15.94 -31.64 -3.38
CA ASP A 55 -17.28 -31.01 -3.49
C ASP A 55 -17.66 -30.04 -2.35
N THR A 56 -17.99 -28.81 -2.77
CA THR A 56 -19.22 -28.03 -2.58
C THR A 56 -20.24 -28.33 -1.44
N ILE A 57 -20.48 -27.28 -0.61
CA ILE A 57 -21.70 -26.73 0.04
C ILE A 57 -22.99 -27.59 0.21
N VAL A 58 -23.56 -27.62 1.45
CA VAL A 58 -24.94 -27.19 1.85
C VAL A 58 -25.53 -27.91 3.12
N THR A 59 -25.95 -27.09 4.11
CA THR A 59 -27.00 -27.18 5.19
C THR A 59 -27.19 -28.35 6.17
N ASN A 60 -27.25 -28.01 7.48
CA ASN A 60 -28.37 -28.17 8.45
C ASN A 60 -27.79 -27.96 9.86
N ASP A 61 -28.15 -26.95 10.65
CA ASP A 61 -29.39 -26.68 11.39
C ASP A 61 -29.80 -27.74 12.44
N SER A 62 -30.01 -27.21 13.66
CA SER A 62 -30.78 -27.70 14.83
C SER A 62 -30.17 -28.84 15.67
N GLN A 63 -30.25 -28.87 17.01
CA GLN A 63 -30.84 -28.02 18.07
C GLN A 63 -30.44 -28.63 19.43
N SER A 64 -30.43 -27.80 20.50
CA SER A 64 -30.81 -28.13 21.91
C SER A 64 -30.19 -27.07 22.85
N SER A 65 -30.83 -25.91 23.07
CA SER A 65 -31.92 -25.63 24.04
C SER A 65 -31.46 -25.53 25.51
N SER A 66 -31.59 -24.35 26.12
CA SER A 66 -32.70 -24.04 27.04
C SER A 66 -32.57 -22.63 27.64
N ASP A 67 -33.69 -21.91 27.62
CA ASP A 67 -33.97 -20.61 28.23
C ASP A 67 -33.66 -20.52 29.74
N LEU A 68 -33.49 -19.31 30.27
CA LEU A 68 -34.33 -18.81 31.37
C LEU A 68 -34.21 -17.29 31.57
N SER A 69 -35.38 -16.68 31.72
CA SER A 69 -35.67 -15.28 32.04
C SER A 69 -35.55 -14.94 33.53
N SER A 70 -35.51 -13.63 33.82
CA SER A 70 -36.02 -12.91 35.01
C SER A 70 -35.20 -12.89 36.31
N ALA A 71 -34.87 -11.66 36.77
CA ALA A 71 -35.01 -11.12 38.14
C ALA A 71 -34.41 -9.69 38.14
N THR A 72 -35.19 -8.61 38.19
CA THR A 72 -35.69 -7.89 39.39
C THR A 72 -34.66 -7.63 40.50
N ASN A 73 -34.45 -6.33 40.75
CA ASN A 73 -34.02 -5.63 41.98
C ASN A 73 -33.37 -6.43 43.12
N SER A 74 -32.23 -5.91 43.58
CA SER A 74 -31.98 -5.78 45.02
C SER A 74 -31.04 -4.60 45.32
N ASP A 75 -31.51 -3.74 46.20
CA ASP A 75 -30.80 -2.66 46.89
C ASP A 75 -29.45 -3.10 47.46
N TRP A 76 -28.41 -2.29 47.31
CA TRP A 76 -27.27 -2.29 48.24
C TRP A 76 -26.85 -0.86 48.57
N ASN A 77 -27.09 -0.53 49.84
CA ASN A 77 -26.62 0.68 50.51
C ASN A 77 -25.42 0.32 51.42
N SER A 78 -24.62 1.37 51.65
CA SER A 78 -23.60 1.55 52.69
C SER A 78 -22.14 1.17 52.40
N SER A 79 -21.32 2.23 52.40
CA SER A 79 -19.98 2.40 53.01
C SER A 79 -18.84 1.48 52.54
N SER A 80 -17.62 1.96 52.29
CA SER A 80 -16.83 2.91 53.05
C SER A 80 -15.66 3.48 52.23
N ALA A 81 -15.11 4.58 52.75
CA ALA A 81 -13.98 5.40 52.34
C ALA A 81 -12.81 4.74 51.56
N ASP A 82 -12.21 5.49 50.62
CA ASP A 82 -10.93 6.14 50.91
C ASP A 82 -10.70 7.36 50.00
N SER A 83 -10.15 8.43 50.58
CA SER A 83 -9.86 9.72 49.96
C SER A 83 -8.36 9.95 50.03
N SER A 84 -7.74 10.39 48.93
CA SER A 84 -6.44 11.07 48.99
C SER A 84 -6.30 12.03 47.81
N SER A 85 -6.68 13.29 48.05
CA SER A 85 -6.32 14.44 47.24
C SER A 85 -5.38 15.34 48.04
N SER A 86 -4.20 15.60 47.49
CA SER A 86 -3.20 16.53 48.01
C SER A 86 -3.50 17.97 47.56
N ILE A 87 -3.78 18.90 48.48
CA ILE A 87 -3.52 20.34 48.28
C ILE A 87 -3.05 20.98 49.60
N VAL A 88 -1.87 21.59 49.47
CA VAL A 88 -1.17 22.66 50.18
C VAL A 88 -1.95 23.48 51.21
N ASN A 89 -1.35 23.65 52.40
CA ASN A 89 -1.73 24.59 53.45
C ASN A 89 -0.59 25.60 53.64
N GLU A 90 -0.89 26.90 53.65
CA GLU A 90 -0.01 27.94 54.22
C GLU A 90 -0.62 28.48 55.52
N ASN A 91 0.21 28.48 56.56
CA ASN A 91 0.40 29.45 57.65
C ASN A 91 -0.82 30.13 58.31
N ASN A 92 -0.86 30.46 59.59
CA ASN A 92 -0.10 30.21 60.83
C ASN A 92 -0.87 31.10 61.84
N SER A 93 -1.24 30.60 63.02
CA SER A 93 -1.11 31.33 64.30
C SER A 93 -1.80 30.62 65.46
N GLN A 94 -0.94 30.22 66.39
CA GLN A 94 -1.07 29.83 67.79
C GLN A 94 -2.13 30.59 68.62
N SER A 95 -2.91 29.86 69.43
CA SER A 95 -2.71 29.72 70.90
C SER A 95 -4.00 29.63 71.74
N ALA A 96 -3.87 28.78 72.77
CA ALA A 96 -4.47 28.82 74.10
C ALA A 96 -5.89 28.29 74.31
N VAL A 97 -5.90 27.21 75.09
CA VAL A 97 -7.03 26.62 75.80
C VAL A 97 -7.38 27.51 76.99
N GLU A 98 -8.65 27.85 77.16
CA GLU A 98 -9.21 28.09 78.49
C GLU A 98 -10.67 27.64 78.56
N ASN A 99 -10.94 26.77 79.54
CA ASN A 99 -12.20 26.11 79.78
C ASN A 99 -12.94 26.89 80.86
N THR A 100 -14.04 27.56 80.52
CA THR A 100 -14.98 28.10 81.53
C THR A 100 -16.40 27.68 81.19
N ASN A 101 -16.95 26.90 82.10
CA ASN A 101 -18.29 26.34 82.06
C ASN A 101 -19.27 27.36 82.67
N VAL A 102 -20.21 27.90 81.88
CA VAL A 102 -21.37 28.65 82.41
C VAL A 102 -22.63 28.31 81.60
N ASN A 103 -23.52 27.61 82.30
CA ASN A 103 -24.99 27.66 82.29
C ASN A 103 -25.77 27.90 80.98
N THR A 104 -26.61 26.91 80.71
CA THR A 104 -27.79 26.89 79.83
C THR A 104 -28.63 28.16 79.87
N THR A 105 -28.82 28.75 78.68
CA THR A 105 -30.10 29.34 78.28
C THR A 105 -30.44 28.78 76.90
N THR A 106 -31.48 27.95 76.83
CA THR A 106 -32.09 27.49 75.59
C THR A 106 -32.83 28.66 74.94
N ALA A 107 -32.08 29.49 74.22
CA ALA A 107 -32.65 30.23 73.11
C ALA A 107 -33.07 29.18 72.06
N ALA A 108 -34.35 29.13 71.72
CA ALA A 108 -34.81 28.34 70.58
C ALA A 108 -33.97 28.76 69.37
N ALA A 109 -33.07 27.87 68.92
CA ALA A 109 -32.24 28.12 67.76
C ALA A 109 -33.18 28.46 66.61
N SER A 110 -33.09 29.69 66.09
CA SER A 110 -33.88 30.08 64.93
C SER A 110 -33.63 29.07 63.82
N ALA A 111 -34.69 28.55 63.21
CA ALA A 111 -34.56 27.56 62.15
C ALA A 111 -33.53 28.05 61.09
N PRO A 112 -32.65 27.16 60.61
CA PRO A 112 -31.67 27.50 59.58
C PRO A 112 -32.38 28.10 58.36
N LYS A 113 -31.84 29.17 57.77
CA LYS A 113 -32.45 29.87 56.62
C LYS A 113 -31.46 30.04 55.49
N ASN A 114 -31.90 29.82 54.26
CA ASN A 114 -31.09 29.89 53.04
C ASN A 114 -29.77 29.11 53.11
N GLN A 115 -29.75 27.99 53.83
CA GLN A 115 -28.51 27.26 54.11
C GLN A 115 -28.68 25.75 54.00
N PHE A 116 -27.59 25.09 53.61
CA PHE A 116 -27.47 23.65 53.70
C PHE A 116 -27.20 23.23 55.15
N VAL A 117 -27.79 22.11 55.54
CA VAL A 117 -27.57 21.46 56.83
C VAL A 117 -27.26 20.00 56.56
N THR A 118 -26.13 19.53 57.09
CA THR A 118 -25.73 18.12 57.03
C THR A 118 -26.05 17.47 58.37
N SER A 119 -26.90 16.44 58.36
CA SER A 119 -27.21 15.67 59.57
C SER A 119 -26.06 14.74 59.96
N ALA A 120 -26.09 14.23 61.20
CA ALA A 120 -25.05 13.35 61.75
C ALA A 120 -24.82 12.06 60.92
N ASN A 121 -25.79 11.65 60.12
CA ASN A 121 -25.69 10.51 59.18
C ASN A 121 -25.21 10.92 57.77
N GLY A 122 -24.73 12.15 57.58
CA GLY A 122 -24.19 12.66 56.32
C GLY A 122 -25.22 13.12 55.29
N LYS A 123 -26.52 13.02 55.57
CA LYS A 123 -27.56 13.51 54.64
C LYS A 123 -27.60 15.04 54.63
N ILE A 124 -27.67 15.61 53.43
CA ILE A 124 -27.70 17.06 53.22
C ILE A 124 -29.15 17.50 53.01
N SER A 125 -29.56 18.60 53.62
CA SER A 125 -30.88 19.21 53.42
C SER A 125 -30.72 20.71 53.20
N TYR A 126 -31.67 21.35 52.53
CA TYR A 126 -31.69 22.79 52.35
C TYR A 126 -32.93 23.41 52.99
N TYR A 127 -32.74 24.50 53.73
CA TYR A 127 -33.82 25.29 54.30
C TYR A 127 -33.94 26.61 53.56
N ASP A 128 -35.16 26.96 53.14
CA ASP A 128 -35.44 28.17 52.37
C ASP A 128 -35.37 29.45 53.23
N ASN A 129 -35.76 30.58 52.64
CA ASN A 129 -35.76 31.88 53.32
C ASN A 129 -36.74 31.97 54.50
N ASN A 130 -37.76 31.11 54.52
CA ASN A 130 -38.74 31.01 55.59
C ASN A 130 -38.28 30.03 56.69
N GLY A 131 -37.17 29.32 56.47
CA GLY A 131 -36.67 28.28 57.37
C GLY A 131 -37.44 26.98 57.21
N GLN A 132 -38.13 26.78 56.08
CA GLN A 132 -38.80 25.52 55.74
C GLN A 132 -37.85 24.60 54.99
N LYS A 133 -37.85 23.32 55.35
CA LYS A 133 -37.05 22.29 54.68
C LYS A 133 -37.62 22.05 53.28
N VAL A 134 -36.80 22.18 52.25
CA VAL A 134 -37.20 21.86 50.87
C VAL A 134 -37.29 20.35 50.73
N ALA A 135 -38.46 19.85 50.34
CA ALA A 135 -38.74 18.44 50.13
C ALA A 135 -39.63 18.22 48.91
N GLY A 136 -39.40 17.12 48.20
CA GLY A 136 -40.25 16.64 47.11
C GLY A 136 -41.52 15.97 47.63
N SER A 137 -42.39 15.55 46.71
CA SER A 137 -43.53 14.67 47.01
C SER A 137 -43.17 13.18 46.95
N GLY A 138 -41.96 12.85 46.49
CA GLY A 138 -41.49 11.48 46.28
C GLY A 138 -40.02 11.44 45.87
N ASN A 139 -39.56 10.26 45.42
CA ASN A 139 -38.14 9.95 45.20
C ASN A 139 -37.79 9.64 43.73
N THR A 140 -38.72 9.92 42.82
CA THR A 140 -38.55 9.81 41.36
C THR A 140 -38.33 11.18 40.74
N ALA A 141 -37.78 11.26 39.53
CA ALA A 141 -37.49 12.52 38.85
C ALA A 141 -38.69 13.49 38.81
N ASP A 142 -39.91 12.99 38.60
CA ASP A 142 -41.12 13.84 38.55
C ASP A 142 -41.59 14.32 39.93
N THR A 143 -41.13 13.70 41.00
CA THR A 143 -41.59 13.93 42.37
C THR A 143 -40.56 14.59 43.28
N LEU A 144 -39.30 14.69 42.83
CA LEU A 144 -38.24 15.41 43.54
C LEU A 144 -38.49 16.93 43.48
N ALA A 145 -38.13 17.63 44.55
CA ALA A 145 -38.13 19.09 44.55
C ALA A 145 -36.80 19.63 44.03
N TYR A 146 -36.80 20.35 42.91
CA TYR A 146 -35.59 20.93 42.32
C TYR A 146 -35.36 22.37 42.78
N ARG A 147 -34.12 22.72 43.12
CA ARG A 147 -33.71 24.09 43.42
C ARG A 147 -32.35 24.41 42.81
N THR A 148 -32.25 25.62 42.24
CA THR A 148 -30.96 26.21 41.90
C THR A 148 -30.49 27.05 43.07
N ILE A 149 -29.37 26.65 43.67
CA ILE A 149 -28.78 27.30 44.84
C ILE A 149 -27.33 27.59 44.51
N ASN A 150 -26.92 28.85 44.61
CA ASN A 150 -25.57 29.31 44.29
C ASN A 150 -25.08 28.85 42.91
N GLY A 151 -25.99 28.82 41.91
CA GLY A 151 -25.68 28.41 40.53
C GLY A 151 -25.72 26.90 40.27
N ASN A 152 -25.79 26.06 41.30
CA ASN A 152 -25.88 24.61 41.15
C ASN A 152 -27.33 24.12 41.30
N THR A 153 -27.69 23.08 40.53
CA THR A 153 -29.01 22.45 40.64
C THR A 153 -28.96 21.30 41.64
N TYR A 154 -29.88 21.29 42.59
CA TYR A 154 -30.08 20.25 43.60
C TYR A 154 -31.48 19.66 43.44
N ALA A 155 -31.65 18.41 43.81
CA ALA A 155 -32.95 17.74 43.89
C ALA A 155 -33.13 17.19 45.30
N PHE A 156 -34.32 17.32 45.89
CA PHE A 156 -34.61 16.89 47.26
C PHE A 156 -35.73 15.85 47.28
N ASP A 157 -35.50 14.78 48.04
CA ASP A 157 -36.40 13.65 48.26
C ASP A 157 -37.62 14.04 49.14
N ASN A 158 -38.54 13.10 49.35
CA ASN A 158 -39.74 13.34 50.17
C ASN A 158 -39.44 13.63 51.65
N ASP A 159 -38.28 13.18 52.14
CA ASP A 159 -37.78 13.49 53.48
C ASP A 159 -37.01 14.82 53.51
N GLY A 160 -36.81 15.49 52.37
CA GLY A 160 -36.05 16.72 52.21
C GLY A 160 -34.53 16.55 52.22
N ASN A 161 -34.03 15.34 51.96
CA ASN A 161 -32.61 15.09 51.75
C ASN A 161 -32.23 15.31 50.29
N ALA A 162 -31.02 15.83 50.04
CA ALA A 162 -30.49 16.00 48.70
C ALA A 162 -30.26 14.63 48.05
N TYR A 163 -30.75 14.49 46.82
CA TYR A 163 -30.55 13.32 45.99
C TYR A 163 -29.11 13.25 45.51
N THR A 164 -28.52 12.06 45.52
CA THR A 164 -27.17 11.78 45.04
C THR A 164 -27.19 10.57 44.10
N GLY A 165 -26.23 10.50 43.19
CA GLY A 165 -26.11 9.44 42.19
C GLY A 165 -26.84 9.72 40.87
N PHE A 166 -27.01 8.66 40.07
CA PHE A 166 -27.65 8.73 38.78
C PHE A 166 -29.17 8.86 38.90
N LEU A 167 -29.74 9.82 38.18
CA LEU A 167 -31.18 10.01 38.10
C LEU A 167 -31.63 9.83 36.65
N SER A 168 -32.52 8.86 36.42
CA SER A 168 -33.24 8.72 35.15
C SER A 168 -34.57 9.48 35.23
N GLY A 169 -34.85 10.34 34.25
CA GLY A 169 -36.05 11.16 34.24
C GLY A 169 -36.21 11.93 32.93
N TRP A 170 -37.45 12.13 32.48
CA TRP A 170 -37.77 12.86 31.25
C TRP A 170 -37.02 12.37 30.00
N GLY A 171 -36.80 11.05 29.91
CA GLY A 171 -36.04 10.42 28.82
C GLY A 171 -34.53 10.68 28.86
N ASN A 172 -34.01 11.30 29.91
CA ASN A 172 -32.61 11.69 30.06
C ASN A 172 -31.97 11.05 31.30
N MET A 173 -30.65 11.07 31.32
CA MET A 173 -29.85 10.65 32.49
C MET A 173 -29.10 11.85 33.05
N TYR A 174 -29.19 12.02 34.37
CA TYR A 174 -28.49 13.05 35.14
C TYR A 174 -27.61 12.39 36.21
N TYR A 175 -26.70 13.14 36.78
CA TYR A 175 -25.90 12.70 37.93
C TYR A 175 -25.79 13.81 38.96
N PHE A 176 -26.04 13.48 40.21
CA PHE A 176 -25.88 14.35 41.36
C PHE A 176 -24.71 13.82 42.20
N ASP A 177 -23.77 14.69 42.56
CA ASP A 177 -22.61 14.26 43.34
C ASP A 177 -22.94 14.01 44.81
N ASN A 178 -21.93 13.64 45.59
CA ASN A 178 -22.09 13.34 47.01
C ASN A 178 -22.54 14.56 47.84
N ASN A 179 -22.41 15.78 47.30
CA ASN A 179 -22.91 17.01 47.91
C ASN A 179 -24.34 17.34 47.43
N GLY A 180 -24.93 16.50 46.57
CA GLY A 180 -26.25 16.69 45.97
C GLY A 180 -26.28 17.70 44.82
N ALA A 181 -25.12 18.16 44.34
CA ALA A 181 -25.07 19.09 43.21
C ALA A 181 -25.08 18.30 41.88
N ARG A 182 -25.93 18.72 40.95
CA ARG A 182 -26.01 18.11 39.61
C ARG A 182 -24.76 18.42 38.79
N TYR A 183 -24.21 17.42 38.12
CA TYR A 183 -23.14 17.60 37.13
C TYR A 183 -23.67 18.30 35.88
N THR A 184 -22.97 19.35 35.46
CA THR A 184 -23.24 20.13 34.25
C THR A 184 -21.90 20.53 33.63
N ASP A 185 -21.76 20.38 32.32
CA ASP A 185 -20.50 20.59 31.58
C ASP A 185 -19.30 19.91 32.26
N ARG A 186 -19.47 18.63 32.61
CA ARG A 186 -18.50 17.93 33.46
C ARG A 186 -18.37 16.46 33.08
N PHE A 187 -17.13 15.98 33.16
CA PHE A 187 -16.82 14.56 33.07
C PHE A 187 -17.04 13.85 34.40
N TYR A 188 -17.56 12.63 34.31
CA TYR A 188 -17.67 11.70 35.42
C TYR A 188 -16.93 10.42 35.05
N ASN A 189 -15.96 10.03 35.88
CA ASN A 189 -15.19 8.80 35.70
C ASN A 189 -15.48 7.88 36.86
N ASN A 190 -16.03 6.70 36.57
CA ASN A 190 -16.22 5.67 37.59
C ASN A 190 -16.29 4.29 36.94
N TRP A 191 -15.83 3.27 37.66
CA TRP A 191 -15.81 1.88 37.19
C TRP A 191 -15.13 1.69 35.83
N GLY A 192 -14.05 2.44 35.57
CA GLY A 192 -13.35 2.43 34.28
C GLY A 192 -14.09 3.12 33.12
N ASN A 193 -15.28 3.66 33.35
CA ASN A 193 -16.08 4.33 32.33
C ASN A 193 -16.00 5.84 32.46
N THR A 194 -15.94 6.53 31.32
CA THR A 194 -16.04 7.99 31.23
C THR A 194 -17.39 8.39 30.67
N TYR A 195 -18.09 9.27 31.38
CA TYR A 195 -19.34 9.89 30.97
C TYR A 195 -19.15 11.40 30.91
N TYR A 196 -19.97 12.08 30.11
CA TYR A 196 -20.00 13.54 30.05
C TYR A 196 -21.44 14.03 30.20
N PHE A 197 -21.64 15.00 31.07
CA PHE A 197 -22.92 15.68 31.29
C PHE A 197 -22.84 17.06 30.67
N GLY A 198 -23.73 17.35 29.73
CA GLY A 198 -23.76 18.63 28.99
C GLY A 198 -24.13 19.82 29.87
N GLN A 199 -24.20 21.00 29.26
CA GLN A 199 -24.57 22.25 29.95
C GLN A 199 -25.96 22.17 30.62
N ASP A 200 -26.88 21.42 30.00
CA ASP A 200 -28.24 21.14 30.49
C ASP A 200 -28.27 20.09 31.61
N GLY A 201 -27.13 19.48 31.93
CA GLY A 201 -26.96 18.38 32.88
C GLY A 201 -27.35 17.01 32.33
N VAL A 202 -27.72 16.92 31.05
CA VAL A 202 -28.08 15.65 30.42
C VAL A 202 -26.79 14.91 30.03
N ARG A 203 -26.72 13.62 30.36
CA ARG A 203 -25.63 12.73 29.95
C ARG A 203 -25.62 12.57 28.44
N TYR A 204 -24.45 12.74 27.82
CA TYR A 204 -24.27 12.45 26.41
C TYR A 204 -24.41 10.94 26.19
N THR A 205 -25.29 10.54 25.28
CA THR A 205 -25.57 9.14 24.93
C THR A 205 -25.86 9.07 23.45
N ASN A 206 -25.23 8.13 22.74
CA ASN A 206 -25.21 8.05 21.28
C ASN A 206 -24.83 9.38 20.59
N ARG A 207 -23.94 10.16 21.21
CA ARG A 207 -23.67 11.56 20.85
C ARG A 207 -22.18 11.84 20.66
N TRP A 208 -21.88 12.60 19.61
CA TRP A 208 -20.55 13.15 19.37
C TRP A 208 -20.23 14.27 20.34
N TYR A 209 -18.97 14.33 20.77
CA TYR A 209 -18.42 15.40 21.57
C TYR A 209 -17.14 15.91 20.92
N TYR A 210 -17.10 17.20 20.62
CA TYR A 210 -15.91 17.86 20.09
C TYR A 210 -15.38 18.86 21.09
N ASN A 211 -14.15 18.65 21.54
CA ASN A 211 -13.45 19.61 22.39
C ASN A 211 -11.94 19.50 22.20
N TRP A 212 -11.22 20.59 22.47
CA TRP A 212 -9.75 20.66 22.36
C TRP A 212 -9.18 20.20 21.01
N GLY A 213 -9.92 20.41 19.93
CA GLY A 213 -9.48 19.97 18.59
C GLY A 213 -9.80 18.51 18.25
N ASN A 214 -10.40 17.75 19.18
CA ASN A 214 -10.58 16.31 19.08
C ASN A 214 -12.05 15.90 19.08
N TYR A 215 -12.36 14.82 18.36
CA TYR A 215 -13.66 14.16 18.39
C TYR A 215 -13.62 12.95 19.33
N TYR A 216 -14.71 12.81 20.08
CA TYR A 216 -15.02 11.69 20.94
C TYR A 216 -16.46 11.26 20.65
N TYR A 217 -16.79 10.01 20.96
CA TYR A 217 -18.16 9.53 20.86
C TYR A 217 -18.58 8.89 22.17
N PHE A 218 -19.74 9.29 22.68
CA PHE A 218 -20.40 8.64 23.81
C PHE A 218 -21.42 7.68 23.23
N GLY A 219 -21.16 6.37 23.38
CA GLY A 219 -21.94 5.30 22.80
C GLY A 219 -23.27 5.05 23.52
N ASP A 220 -23.80 3.85 23.31
CA ASP A 220 -24.96 3.39 24.05
C ASP A 220 -24.65 3.31 25.55
N GLY A 221 -25.63 3.63 26.39
CA GLY A 221 -25.40 3.78 27.83
C GLY A 221 -24.52 4.98 28.24
N GLY A 222 -24.06 5.80 27.29
CA GLY A 222 -23.35 7.06 27.55
C GLY A 222 -21.89 6.93 27.94
N VAL A 223 -21.29 5.75 27.76
CA VAL A 223 -19.86 5.54 27.96
C VAL A 223 -19.09 6.08 26.76
N ARG A 224 -18.00 6.82 27.00
CA ARG A 224 -17.08 7.28 25.95
C ARG A 224 -16.39 6.08 25.30
N LEU A 225 -16.47 5.97 23.98
CA LEU A 225 -15.78 4.92 23.23
C LEU A 225 -14.26 5.04 23.33
N THR A 226 -13.61 3.90 23.48
CA THR A 226 -12.16 3.67 23.46
C THR A 226 -11.93 2.29 22.86
N ASP A 227 -10.86 2.11 22.08
CA ASP A 227 -10.51 0.83 21.43
C ASP A 227 -11.67 0.23 20.61
N ALA A 228 -12.42 1.09 19.93
CA ALA A 228 -13.67 0.69 19.29
C ALA A 228 -13.81 1.30 17.91
N PHE A 229 -14.29 0.49 16.96
CA PHE A 229 -14.81 0.96 15.70
C PHE A 229 -16.25 1.42 15.84
N LEU A 230 -16.58 2.52 15.18
CA LEU A 230 -17.93 3.04 15.07
C LEU A 230 -18.35 3.02 13.60
N PRO A 231 -18.98 1.94 13.14
CA PRO A 231 -19.48 1.83 11.78
C PRO A 231 -20.81 2.56 11.59
N ASN A 232 -21.16 2.85 10.34
CA ASN A 232 -22.46 3.39 9.92
C ASN A 232 -22.87 4.67 10.66
N LYS A 233 -21.89 5.51 11.02
CA LYS A 233 -22.18 6.77 11.70
C LYS A 233 -21.87 7.95 10.78
N GLN A 234 -22.70 8.97 10.89
CA GLN A 234 -22.41 10.27 10.33
C GLN A 234 -21.76 11.15 11.39
N LEU A 235 -20.62 11.74 11.05
CA LEU A 235 -20.04 12.84 11.84
C LEU A 235 -20.93 14.08 11.66
N PRO A 236 -21.30 14.83 12.72
CA PRO A 236 -22.21 15.96 12.62
C PRO A 236 -21.68 17.01 11.63
N LEU A 237 -22.61 17.64 10.89
CA LEU A 237 -22.29 18.61 9.84
C LEU A 237 -21.40 19.76 10.34
N ASN A 238 -20.46 20.11 9.46
CA ASN A 238 -19.35 21.04 9.59
C ASN A 238 -19.72 22.42 10.20
N ASP A 239 -19.24 22.70 11.42
CA ASP A 239 -19.07 24.06 11.97
C ASP A 239 -17.69 24.66 11.59
N GLY A 240 -17.07 24.15 10.52
CA GLY A 240 -15.72 24.49 10.08
C GLY A 240 -14.61 23.59 10.66
N LYS A 241 -14.97 22.42 11.21
CA LYS A 241 -14.06 21.53 11.97
C LYS A 241 -13.95 20.10 11.41
N GLY A 242 -14.29 19.90 10.13
CA GLY A 242 -14.01 18.66 9.39
C GLY A 242 -15.18 17.70 9.23
N GLY A 243 -16.44 18.14 9.41
CA GLY A 243 -17.63 17.31 9.14
C GLY A 243 -17.82 16.96 7.66
N LEU A 244 -18.24 15.73 7.37
CA LEU A 244 -18.55 15.27 6.02
C LEU A 244 -19.85 15.92 5.51
N LYS A 245 -19.95 16.16 4.20
CA LYS A 245 -21.25 16.42 3.57
C LYS A 245 -22.06 15.14 3.62
N ASP A 246 -23.38 15.28 3.72
CA ASP A 246 -24.32 14.16 3.75
C ASP A 246 -24.02 13.20 2.58
N THR A 247 -23.50 12.01 2.89
CA THR A 247 -23.28 10.94 1.93
C THR A 247 -24.01 9.71 2.44
N ASP A 248 -24.66 8.98 1.54
CA ASP A 248 -25.20 7.64 1.79
C ASP A 248 -24.08 6.60 2.04
N GLN A 249 -22.84 7.04 2.29
CA GLN A 249 -21.69 6.18 2.47
C GLN A 249 -21.57 5.77 3.93
N VAL A 250 -21.40 4.48 4.13
CA VAL A 250 -21.08 3.89 5.43
C VAL A 250 -19.68 4.34 5.83
N HIS A 251 -19.59 5.22 6.82
CA HIS A 251 -18.31 5.59 7.40
C HIS A 251 -17.99 4.74 8.63
N VAL A 252 -16.71 4.40 8.75
CA VAL A 252 -16.15 3.71 9.90
C VAL A 252 -15.13 4.63 10.55
N TYR A 253 -15.33 4.93 11.82
CA TYR A 253 -14.38 5.68 12.66
C TYR A 253 -13.74 4.75 13.68
N TYR A 254 -12.60 5.16 14.25
CA TYR A 254 -11.93 4.43 15.31
C TYR A 254 -11.51 5.37 16.44
N PHE A 255 -11.62 4.92 17.68
CA PHE A 255 -11.28 5.71 18.87
C PHE A 255 -10.08 5.10 19.60
N ASN A 256 -9.06 5.92 19.83
CA ASN A 256 -7.82 5.52 20.47
C ASN A 256 -8.08 4.90 21.87
N PRO A 257 -7.43 3.78 22.23
CA PRO A 257 -7.67 3.05 23.47
C PRO A 257 -7.38 3.86 24.73
N GLU A 258 -6.34 4.70 24.71
CA GLU A 258 -5.88 5.44 25.90
C GLU A 258 -6.66 6.74 26.09
N THR A 259 -6.90 7.46 24.99
CA THR A 259 -7.41 8.83 25.04
C THR A 259 -8.89 8.94 24.67
N GLY A 260 -9.43 7.97 23.93
CA GLY A 260 -10.76 8.05 23.31
C GLY A 260 -10.84 9.04 22.15
N VAL A 261 -9.72 9.59 21.70
CA VAL A 261 -9.66 10.51 20.55
C VAL A 261 -9.88 9.72 19.26
N MET A 262 -10.76 10.22 18.39
CA MET A 262 -10.97 9.66 17.06
C MET A 262 -9.70 9.75 16.20
N ALA A 263 -9.29 8.63 15.61
CA ALA A 263 -8.18 8.59 14.66
C ALA A 263 -8.51 9.42 13.41
N ARG A 264 -7.57 10.29 13.02
CA ARG A 264 -7.66 11.16 11.85
C ARG A 264 -6.30 11.44 11.25
N ASP A 265 -6.26 11.52 9.93
CA ASP A 265 -5.07 11.79 9.10
C ASP A 265 -3.84 10.97 9.52
N GLN A 266 -4.02 9.66 9.72
CA GLN A 266 -2.96 8.82 10.24
C GLN A 266 -3.14 7.35 9.88
N PHE A 267 -2.01 6.66 9.80
CA PHE A 267 -1.97 5.21 9.82
C PHE A 267 -2.17 4.71 11.25
N TYR A 268 -2.88 3.60 11.38
CA TYR A 268 -3.11 2.93 12.65
C TYR A 268 -2.78 1.46 12.50
N ASN A 269 -1.88 0.95 13.35
CA ASN A 269 -1.45 -0.44 13.34
C ASN A 269 -2.01 -1.13 14.58
N ASN A 270 -2.92 -2.09 14.38
CA ASN A 270 -3.43 -2.91 15.47
C ASN A 270 -3.95 -4.24 14.94
N TRP A 271 -3.96 -5.27 15.80
CA TRP A 271 -4.45 -6.62 15.47
C TRP A 271 -3.77 -7.25 14.24
N GLY A 272 -2.49 -6.93 13.99
CA GLY A 272 -1.76 -7.43 12.82
C GLY A 272 -2.14 -6.77 11.50
N HIS A 273 -2.96 -5.72 11.54
CA HIS A 273 -3.40 -4.97 10.37
C HIS A 273 -2.98 -3.50 10.45
N THR A 274 -2.83 -2.89 9.29
CA THR A 274 -2.61 -1.45 9.14
C THR A 274 -3.84 -0.83 8.48
N TYR A 275 -4.38 0.22 9.09
CA TYR A 275 -5.50 1.01 8.58
C TYR A 275 -5.02 2.43 8.31
N TYR A 276 -5.74 3.17 7.46
CA TYR A 276 -5.55 4.61 7.33
C TYR A 276 -6.89 5.31 7.54
N PHE A 277 -6.86 6.36 8.37
CA PHE A 277 -8.02 7.23 8.62
C PHE A 277 -7.74 8.59 7.98
N GLY A 278 -8.65 9.05 7.13
CA GLY A 278 -8.56 10.33 6.44
C GLY A 278 -8.63 11.52 7.40
N VAL A 279 -8.50 12.72 6.85
CA VAL A 279 -8.57 13.99 7.60
C VAL A 279 -9.93 14.19 8.29
N ASP A 280 -10.98 13.64 7.69
CA ASP A 280 -12.34 13.54 8.21
C ASP A 280 -12.53 12.42 9.26
N GLY A 281 -11.51 11.58 9.46
CA GLY A 281 -11.53 10.40 10.32
C GLY A 281 -12.16 9.16 9.71
N VAL A 282 -12.59 9.23 8.45
CA VAL A 282 -13.16 8.07 7.76
C VAL A 282 -12.02 7.10 7.46
N ARG A 283 -12.22 5.85 7.86
CA ARG A 283 -11.31 4.76 7.49
C ARG A 283 -11.36 4.53 5.98
N TYR A 284 -10.20 4.46 5.36
CA TYR A 284 -10.09 4.05 3.96
C TYR A 284 -10.48 2.57 3.83
N THR A 285 -11.36 2.28 2.89
CA THR A 285 -11.93 0.96 2.65
C THR A 285 -12.21 0.82 1.15
N ASP A 286 -11.85 -0.34 0.60
CA ASP A 286 -11.90 -0.69 -0.83
C ASP A 286 -11.46 0.44 -1.76
N GLN A 287 -10.29 1.02 -1.48
CA GLN A 287 -9.82 2.18 -2.23
C GLN A 287 -8.31 2.36 -2.21
N PHE A 288 -7.83 3.06 -3.25
CA PHE A 288 -6.45 3.48 -3.33
C PHE A 288 -6.20 4.76 -2.54
N TYR A 289 -5.02 4.83 -1.94
CA TYR A 289 -4.51 6.03 -1.30
C TYR A 289 -3.17 6.39 -1.92
N ASN A 290 -3.02 7.64 -2.35
CA ASN A 290 -1.80 8.14 -2.95
C ASN A 290 -1.24 9.25 -2.07
N ASN A 291 -0.05 9.04 -1.52
CA ASN A 291 0.65 10.08 -0.79
C ASN A 291 2.17 9.86 -0.84
N TRP A 292 2.93 10.95 -0.76
CA TRP A 292 4.40 10.96 -0.78
C TRP A 292 5.02 10.21 -1.97
N GLY A 293 4.35 10.19 -3.12
CA GLY A 293 4.81 9.47 -4.31
C GLY A 293 4.54 7.96 -4.28
N ASN A 294 3.93 7.45 -3.21
CA ASN A 294 3.55 6.05 -3.05
C ASN A 294 2.05 5.86 -3.28
N THR A 295 1.70 4.68 -3.77
CA THR A 295 0.32 4.22 -3.89
C THR A 295 0.10 3.03 -2.99
N TYR A 296 -0.97 3.08 -2.19
CA TYR A 296 -1.42 2.05 -1.26
C TYR A 296 -2.83 1.61 -1.65
N TYR A 297 -3.26 0.44 -1.19
CA TYR A 297 -4.64 -0.02 -1.34
C TYR A 297 -5.15 -0.64 -0.05
N PHE A 298 -6.33 -0.21 0.37
CA PHE A 298 -7.03 -0.72 1.54
C PHE A 298 -8.20 -1.57 1.09
N ASP A 299 -8.35 -2.73 1.72
CA ASP A 299 -9.35 -3.72 1.35
C ASP A 299 -10.74 -3.41 1.90
N ASN A 300 -11.70 -4.30 1.68
CA ASN A 300 -13.08 -4.11 2.13
C ASN A 300 -13.23 -4.11 3.67
N ASP A 301 -12.26 -4.67 4.39
CA ASP A 301 -12.19 -4.60 5.85
C ASP A 301 -11.35 -3.39 6.32
N GLY A 302 -10.82 -2.61 5.37
CA GLY A 302 -9.99 -1.44 5.57
C GLY A 302 -8.52 -1.74 5.86
N ALA A 303 -8.10 -3.00 5.78
CA ALA A 303 -6.72 -3.40 6.01
C ALA A 303 -5.85 -3.12 4.77
N LEU A 304 -4.64 -2.63 5.01
CA LEU A 304 -3.65 -2.35 3.97
C LEU A 304 -3.20 -3.65 3.30
N TYR A 305 -3.15 -3.65 1.96
CA TYR A 305 -2.50 -4.71 1.21
C TYR A 305 -0.98 -4.63 1.37
N THR A 306 -0.37 -5.70 1.89
CA THR A 306 1.09 -5.85 2.04
C THR A 306 1.56 -7.22 1.55
N ASP A 307 2.72 -7.24 0.90
CA ASP A 307 3.41 -8.43 0.36
C ASP A 307 2.51 -9.40 -0.44
N LYS A 308 1.61 -8.86 -1.26
CA LYS A 308 0.65 -9.67 -2.01
C LYS A 308 0.21 -9.04 -3.33
N PHE A 309 -0.29 -9.91 -4.21
CA PHE A 309 -0.91 -9.53 -5.46
C PHE A 309 -2.36 -9.07 -5.23
N TYR A 310 -2.77 -8.10 -6.03
CA TYR A 310 -4.16 -7.63 -6.11
C TYR A 310 -4.63 -7.71 -7.56
N ASN A 311 -5.74 -8.41 -7.79
CA ASN A 311 -6.32 -8.58 -9.11
C ASN A 311 -7.70 -7.95 -9.14
N ASN A 312 -7.85 -6.88 -9.91
CA ASN A 312 -9.16 -6.25 -10.11
C ASN A 312 -9.22 -5.51 -11.44
N TRP A 313 -10.41 -5.41 -12.02
CA TRP A 313 -10.67 -4.74 -13.30
C TRP A 313 -9.79 -5.23 -14.46
N GLY A 314 -9.45 -6.53 -14.47
CA GLY A 314 -8.56 -7.13 -15.47
C GLY A 314 -7.07 -6.78 -15.31
N ASN A 315 -6.71 -6.05 -14.25
CA ASN A 315 -5.33 -5.67 -13.96
C ASN A 315 -4.80 -6.44 -12.76
N THR A 316 -3.50 -6.72 -12.78
CA THR A 316 -2.74 -7.28 -11.66
C THR A 316 -1.76 -6.24 -11.13
N TYR A 317 -1.78 -6.04 -9.81
CA TYR A 317 -0.88 -5.16 -9.07
C TYR A 317 -0.14 -5.99 -8.02
N TYR A 318 1.00 -5.48 -7.54
CA TYR A 318 1.71 -6.04 -6.40
C TYR A 318 2.05 -4.92 -5.42
N PHE A 319 1.82 -5.20 -4.13
CA PHE A 319 2.15 -4.32 -3.02
C PHE A 319 3.25 -4.97 -2.20
N ASP A 320 4.28 -4.19 -1.89
CA ASP A 320 5.44 -4.66 -1.15
C ASP A 320 5.13 -4.87 0.34
N LYS A 321 6.15 -5.25 1.12
CA LYS A 321 6.01 -5.48 2.57
C LYS A 321 5.59 -4.25 3.36
N ASN A 322 5.82 -3.05 2.82
CA ASN A 322 5.41 -1.77 3.40
C ASN A 322 4.06 -1.29 2.84
N GLY A 323 3.43 -2.07 1.95
CA GLY A 323 2.17 -1.76 1.28
C GLY A 323 2.31 -0.76 0.14
N VAL A 324 3.52 -0.48 -0.33
CA VAL A 324 3.74 0.38 -1.50
C VAL A 324 3.56 -0.44 -2.77
N ARG A 325 2.72 0.05 -3.67
CA ARG A 325 2.47 -0.58 -4.97
C ARG A 325 3.69 -0.44 -5.88
N TYR A 326 4.13 -1.54 -6.47
CA TYR A 326 5.15 -1.51 -7.51
C TYR A 326 4.64 -0.74 -8.74
N THR A 327 5.40 0.26 -9.18
CA THR A 327 5.11 1.09 -10.37
C THR A 327 6.42 1.41 -11.07
N ASN A 328 6.53 1.08 -12.35
CA ASN A 328 7.80 1.06 -13.11
C ASN A 328 8.91 0.28 -12.36
N GLN A 329 8.58 -0.93 -11.90
CA GLN A 329 9.47 -1.77 -11.10
C GLN A 329 9.43 -3.24 -11.49
N TRP A 330 10.58 -3.90 -11.30
CA TRP A 330 10.75 -5.33 -11.47
C TRP A 330 10.41 -6.08 -10.19
N TYR A 331 9.75 -7.23 -10.36
CA TYR A 331 9.49 -8.19 -9.30
C TYR A 331 10.05 -9.56 -9.72
N SER A 332 10.77 -10.21 -8.82
CA SER A 332 11.37 -11.52 -9.04
C SER A 332 10.95 -12.47 -7.95
N ASN A 333 10.29 -13.56 -8.33
CA ASN A 333 9.95 -14.64 -7.42
C ASN A 333 9.75 -15.95 -8.19
N TRP A 334 9.95 -17.09 -7.52
CA TRP A 334 9.78 -18.42 -8.09
C TRP A 334 10.61 -18.69 -9.37
N GLY A 335 11.79 -18.06 -9.47
CA GLY A 335 12.64 -18.18 -10.67
C GLY A 335 12.14 -17.39 -11.89
N HIS A 336 11.11 -16.57 -11.74
CA HIS A 336 10.53 -15.76 -12.80
C HIS A 336 10.65 -14.27 -12.51
N LYS A 337 10.71 -13.46 -13.59
CA LYS A 337 10.64 -12.00 -13.54
C LYS A 337 9.28 -11.52 -14.04
N TYR A 338 8.79 -10.46 -13.42
CA TYR A 338 7.58 -9.75 -13.77
C TYR A 338 7.87 -8.25 -13.78
N PHE A 339 7.20 -7.50 -14.63
CA PHE A 339 7.34 -6.05 -14.68
C PHE A 339 6.00 -5.37 -14.40
N PHE A 340 6.00 -4.43 -13.45
CA PHE A 340 4.86 -3.57 -13.16
C PHE A 340 5.13 -2.20 -13.75
N GLY A 341 4.46 -1.88 -14.86
CA GLY A 341 4.71 -0.69 -15.66
C GLY A 341 4.01 0.55 -15.12
N ASP A 342 3.65 1.44 -16.06
CA ASP A 342 2.92 2.66 -15.74
C ASP A 342 1.56 2.34 -15.08
N GLY A 343 1.16 3.17 -14.12
CA GLY A 343 -0.01 2.90 -13.28
C GLY A 343 0.09 1.65 -12.39
N GLY A 344 1.25 0.99 -12.33
CA GLY A 344 1.52 -0.19 -11.50
C GLY A 344 0.89 -1.49 -12.00
N VAL A 345 0.45 -1.52 -13.26
CA VAL A 345 -0.15 -2.72 -13.87
C VAL A 345 0.94 -3.68 -14.31
N ARG A 346 0.79 -4.96 -13.97
CA ARG A 346 1.70 -6.03 -14.42
C ARG A 346 1.59 -6.20 -15.94
N ALA A 347 2.72 -6.09 -16.65
CA ALA A 347 2.82 -6.45 -18.06
C ALA A 347 2.35 -7.90 -18.26
N THR A 348 1.39 -8.11 -19.15
CA THR A 348 0.78 -9.42 -19.42
C THR A 348 0.41 -9.49 -20.89
N ASN A 349 0.88 -10.53 -21.59
CA ASN A 349 0.69 -10.76 -23.02
C ASN A 349 1.03 -9.52 -23.88
N VAL A 350 2.19 -8.92 -23.61
CA VAL A 350 2.56 -7.63 -24.20
C VAL A 350 4.08 -7.51 -24.38
N TYR A 351 4.49 -6.87 -25.47
CA TYR A 351 5.84 -6.37 -25.63
C TYR A 351 5.98 -5.06 -24.87
N PHE A 352 7.11 -4.85 -24.21
CA PHE A 352 7.36 -3.59 -23.51
C PHE A 352 8.84 -3.26 -23.48
N ASN A 353 9.12 -1.99 -23.23
CA ASN A 353 10.45 -1.51 -22.88
C ASN A 353 10.43 -1.06 -21.41
N ALA A 354 11.47 -1.36 -20.65
CA ALA A 354 11.51 -0.99 -19.23
C ALA A 354 11.70 0.53 -18.99
N LEU A 355 12.02 1.30 -20.03
CA LEU A 355 12.09 2.77 -20.04
C LEU A 355 12.99 3.37 -18.93
N GLY A 356 14.05 2.66 -18.59
CA GLY A 356 15.02 3.04 -17.55
C GLY A 356 14.68 2.54 -16.16
N ALA A 357 13.58 1.80 -15.98
CA ALA A 357 13.25 1.18 -14.70
C ALA A 357 14.38 0.22 -14.27
N GLY A 358 15.01 0.52 -13.12
CA GLY A 358 16.19 -0.24 -12.66
C GLY A 358 17.42 -0.08 -13.56
N GLY A 359 17.48 0.96 -14.41
CA GLY A 359 18.54 1.14 -15.40
C GLY A 359 18.35 0.32 -16.68
N ASP A 360 17.23 -0.38 -16.82
CA ASP A 360 16.91 -1.24 -17.96
C ASP A 360 16.17 -0.45 -19.04
N TYR A 361 16.72 -0.45 -20.26
CA TYR A 361 16.18 0.22 -21.44
C TYR A 361 15.94 -0.77 -22.58
N ASP A 362 15.90 -2.06 -22.27
CA ASP A 362 15.78 -3.13 -23.24
C ASP A 362 14.32 -3.48 -23.51
N THR A 363 14.13 -4.22 -24.59
CA THR A 363 12.87 -4.79 -25.03
C THR A 363 12.64 -6.13 -24.36
N HIS A 364 11.42 -6.33 -23.90
CA HIS A 364 10.99 -7.53 -23.23
C HIS A 364 9.63 -7.99 -23.78
N TRP A 365 9.32 -9.25 -23.54
CA TRP A 365 7.99 -9.81 -23.74
C TRP A 365 7.48 -10.38 -22.43
N ALA A 366 6.26 -10.03 -22.04
CA ALA A 366 5.54 -10.70 -20.96
C ALA A 366 4.50 -11.65 -21.55
N ASP A 367 4.49 -12.91 -21.13
CA ASP A 367 3.49 -13.89 -21.56
C ASP A 367 2.11 -13.70 -20.87
N GLN A 368 1.17 -14.61 -21.11
CA GLN A 368 -0.17 -14.56 -20.51
C GLN A 368 -0.16 -14.71 -18.98
N SER A 369 0.88 -15.31 -18.41
CA SER A 369 1.10 -15.42 -16.96
C SER A 369 1.84 -14.18 -16.40
N GLY A 370 2.31 -13.29 -17.28
CA GLY A 370 3.14 -12.13 -16.95
C GLY A 370 4.63 -12.46 -16.78
N ILE A 371 5.05 -13.68 -17.09
CA ILE A 371 6.46 -14.07 -17.02
C ILE A 371 7.20 -13.38 -18.16
N VAL A 372 8.26 -12.69 -17.79
CA VAL A 372 9.06 -11.89 -18.72
C VAL A 372 10.18 -12.72 -19.35
N SER A 373 10.33 -12.62 -20.67
CA SER A 373 11.45 -13.12 -21.45
C SER A 373 12.18 -12.00 -22.18
N ASP A 374 13.49 -12.21 -22.36
CA ASP A 374 14.45 -11.22 -22.86
C ASP A 374 15.09 -11.68 -24.18
N VAL A 375 15.73 -10.76 -24.91
CA VAL A 375 16.59 -11.10 -26.06
C VAL A 375 17.87 -11.76 -25.54
N HIS A 376 18.13 -12.98 -25.99
CA HIS A 376 19.33 -13.74 -25.66
C HIS A 376 20.38 -13.59 -26.76
N TYR A 377 21.63 -13.41 -26.34
CA TYR A 377 22.75 -13.29 -27.26
C TYR A 377 23.10 -14.64 -27.89
N PHE A 378 23.24 -14.68 -29.22
CA PHE A 378 23.74 -15.83 -29.97
C PHE A 378 24.94 -15.44 -30.83
N SER A 379 26.01 -16.21 -30.71
CA SER A 379 27.22 -16.05 -31.50
C SER A 379 27.10 -16.82 -32.81
N GLN A 380 27.56 -16.22 -33.91
CA GLN A 380 27.74 -16.97 -35.16
C GLN A 380 28.95 -17.94 -35.09
N TYR A 381 29.89 -17.72 -34.17
CA TYR A 381 31.10 -18.54 -34.03
C TYR A 381 30.95 -19.70 -33.04
N THR A 382 30.22 -19.53 -31.94
CA THR A 382 30.11 -20.56 -30.90
C THR A 382 28.65 -20.87 -30.56
N PRO A 383 28.23 -22.15 -30.58
CA PRO A 383 29.00 -23.37 -30.89
C PRO A 383 29.12 -23.72 -32.39
N VAL A 384 28.57 -22.92 -33.29
CA VAL A 384 28.33 -23.33 -34.69
C VAL A 384 29.57 -23.21 -35.60
N PHE A 385 30.39 -22.17 -35.40
CA PHE A 385 31.46 -21.74 -36.30
C PHE A 385 30.98 -21.45 -37.74
N ALA A 386 30.25 -20.35 -37.91
CA ALA A 386 29.79 -19.81 -39.18
C ALA A 386 30.23 -18.34 -39.34
N PRO A 387 31.44 -18.07 -39.85
CA PRO A 387 31.97 -16.70 -39.99
C PRO A 387 31.15 -15.81 -40.95
N TRP A 388 30.25 -16.37 -41.76
CA TRP A 388 29.30 -15.65 -42.62
C TRP A 388 27.83 -15.94 -42.24
N GLY A 389 27.58 -16.35 -40.99
CA GLY A 389 26.24 -16.74 -40.48
C GLY A 389 25.54 -15.69 -39.62
N CYS A 390 25.86 -14.40 -39.80
CA CYS A 390 25.35 -13.31 -38.96
C CYS A 390 23.82 -13.19 -38.98
N ALA A 391 23.20 -13.48 -40.12
CA ALA A 391 21.75 -13.43 -40.30
C ALA A 391 21.01 -14.47 -39.48
N GLY A 392 21.38 -15.75 -39.60
CA GLY A 392 20.82 -16.83 -38.77
C GLY A 392 21.02 -16.59 -37.27
N ALA A 393 22.21 -16.14 -36.85
CA ALA A 393 22.47 -15.81 -35.44
C ALA A 393 21.60 -14.64 -34.95
N SER A 394 21.47 -13.58 -35.75
CA SER A 394 20.60 -12.43 -35.43
C SER A 394 19.12 -12.83 -35.37
N LEU A 395 18.68 -13.73 -36.25
CA LEU A 395 17.32 -14.27 -36.22
C LEU A 395 17.07 -15.10 -34.95
N ALA A 396 18.05 -15.89 -34.48
CA ALA A 396 17.93 -16.59 -33.20
C ALA A 396 17.74 -15.62 -32.03
N MET A 397 18.51 -14.53 -32.00
CA MET A 397 18.36 -13.48 -30.99
C MET A 397 16.97 -12.84 -31.07
N LEU A 398 16.50 -12.49 -32.26
CA LEU A 398 15.18 -11.90 -32.45
C LEU A 398 14.05 -12.83 -31.97
N LEU A 399 14.14 -14.13 -32.24
CA LEU A 399 13.14 -15.14 -31.83
C LEU A 399 13.15 -15.39 -30.31
N SER A 400 14.31 -15.28 -29.67
CA SER A 400 14.48 -15.59 -28.24
C SER A 400 13.65 -14.72 -27.31
N ILE A 401 13.30 -13.48 -27.71
CA ILE A 401 12.40 -12.64 -26.91
C ILE A 401 11.03 -13.31 -26.70
N LYS A 402 10.61 -14.18 -27.63
CA LYS A 402 9.39 -14.98 -27.52
C LYS A 402 9.63 -16.37 -26.93
N ASN A 403 10.79 -16.60 -26.32
CA ASN A 403 11.21 -17.89 -25.79
C ASN A 403 11.21 -18.99 -26.89
N VAL A 404 11.46 -18.60 -28.14
CA VAL A 404 11.54 -19.50 -29.30
C VAL A 404 13.00 -19.76 -29.63
N TYR A 405 13.45 -21.00 -29.47
CA TYR A 405 14.85 -21.42 -29.67
C TYR A 405 14.95 -22.56 -30.68
N PRO A 406 15.00 -22.27 -31.98
CA PRO A 406 15.40 -23.25 -32.99
C PRO A 406 16.83 -23.76 -32.71
N ASP A 407 17.18 -24.95 -33.21
CA ASP A 407 18.57 -25.39 -33.19
C ASP A 407 19.44 -24.37 -33.96
N LEU A 408 20.41 -23.78 -33.26
CA LEU A 408 21.18 -22.66 -33.81
C LEU A 408 21.98 -23.05 -35.05
N LYS A 409 22.53 -24.28 -35.07
CA LYS A 409 23.32 -24.77 -36.19
C LYS A 409 22.42 -24.96 -37.41
N ASP A 410 21.28 -25.61 -37.23
CA ASP A 410 20.31 -25.81 -38.29
C ASP A 410 19.75 -24.48 -38.79
N LEU A 411 19.49 -23.52 -37.89
CA LEU A 411 19.01 -22.20 -38.26
C LEU A 411 19.99 -21.47 -39.18
N ILE A 412 21.28 -21.45 -38.83
CA ILE A 412 22.34 -20.79 -39.59
C ILE A 412 22.68 -21.55 -40.88
N TYR A 413 22.86 -22.87 -40.82
CA TYR A 413 23.32 -23.66 -41.97
C TYR A 413 22.26 -23.81 -43.05
N ASN A 414 20.99 -23.67 -42.66
CA ASN A 414 19.86 -23.75 -43.59
C ASN A 414 19.18 -22.39 -43.79
N GLU A 415 19.84 -21.27 -43.48
CA GLU A 415 19.28 -19.97 -43.84
C GLU A 415 19.07 -19.85 -45.37
N PRO A 416 18.12 -19.02 -45.83
CA PRO A 416 17.86 -18.84 -47.25
C PRO A 416 19.13 -18.46 -48.01
N ASN A 417 19.45 -19.20 -49.07
CA ASN A 417 20.67 -19.02 -49.84
C ASN A 417 20.37 -19.09 -51.34
N VAL A 418 21.25 -18.59 -52.19
CA VAL A 418 21.19 -18.78 -53.63
C VAL A 418 21.51 -20.24 -53.97
N THR A 419 22.52 -20.84 -53.32
CA THR A 419 22.95 -22.24 -53.55
C THR A 419 23.57 -22.86 -52.29
N GLY A 420 23.45 -24.18 -52.12
CA GLY A 420 24.24 -24.92 -51.13
C GLY A 420 23.69 -24.93 -49.70
N SER A 421 22.48 -24.39 -49.49
CA SER A 421 21.68 -24.60 -48.27
C SER A 421 20.42 -25.41 -48.60
N ARG A 422 19.76 -25.99 -47.58
CA ARG A 422 18.45 -26.66 -47.75
C ARG A 422 17.39 -25.70 -48.30
N ASN A 423 17.50 -24.41 -47.98
CA ASN A 423 16.61 -23.35 -48.43
C ASN A 423 17.25 -22.56 -49.58
N GLN A 424 17.88 -23.27 -50.53
CA GLN A 424 18.46 -22.66 -51.71
C GLN A 424 17.40 -22.18 -52.73
N GLY A 425 17.74 -21.18 -53.54
CA GLY A 425 16.89 -20.65 -54.62
C GLY A 425 15.86 -19.61 -54.16
N TRP A 426 15.96 -19.13 -52.91
CA TRP A 426 15.07 -18.10 -52.41
C TRP A 426 15.45 -16.73 -52.97
N GLU A 427 14.47 -15.97 -53.45
CA GLU A 427 14.66 -14.57 -53.84
C GLU A 427 15.13 -13.75 -52.64
N GLY A 428 16.33 -13.16 -52.73
CA GLY A 428 16.97 -12.47 -51.62
C GLY A 428 17.73 -13.39 -50.66
N GLY A 429 17.95 -14.67 -51.00
CA GLY A 429 18.84 -15.55 -50.25
C GLY A 429 20.29 -15.05 -50.21
N GLN A 430 21.03 -15.41 -49.17
CA GLN A 430 22.47 -15.17 -49.08
C GLN A 430 23.23 -15.80 -50.26
N SER A 431 24.36 -15.25 -50.68
CA SER A 431 25.28 -15.92 -51.59
C SER A 431 26.45 -16.55 -50.84
N GLY A 432 26.91 -17.70 -51.33
CA GLY A 432 28.09 -18.38 -50.80
C GLY A 432 27.88 -19.12 -49.47
N SER A 433 28.94 -19.78 -49.03
CA SER A 433 28.92 -20.62 -47.83
C SER A 433 28.98 -19.79 -46.53
N VAL A 434 28.05 -20.05 -45.61
CA VAL A 434 28.06 -19.47 -44.23
C VAL A 434 29.30 -19.86 -43.42
N VAL A 435 29.97 -20.96 -43.79
CA VAL A 435 31.10 -21.53 -43.04
C VAL A 435 32.45 -21.16 -43.67
N SER A 436 32.57 -21.26 -44.99
CA SER A 436 33.85 -21.08 -45.70
C SER A 436 33.97 -19.75 -46.44
N GLY A 437 32.87 -19.02 -46.63
CA GLY A 437 32.84 -17.76 -47.37
C GLY A 437 33.06 -17.92 -48.88
N ILE A 438 33.26 -19.15 -49.36
CA ILE A 438 33.43 -19.43 -50.78
C ILE A 438 32.15 -19.01 -51.50
N GLY A 439 32.30 -18.11 -52.47
CA GLY A 439 31.20 -17.55 -53.26
C GLY A 439 30.35 -16.51 -52.53
N PHE A 440 30.82 -15.98 -51.38
CA PHE A 440 30.09 -14.95 -50.64
C PHE A 440 30.19 -13.59 -51.34
N ASP A 441 29.04 -12.96 -51.56
CA ASP A 441 28.91 -11.63 -52.16
C ASP A 441 27.96 -10.73 -51.34
N HIS A 442 26.88 -11.29 -50.78
CA HIS A 442 25.89 -10.59 -49.98
C HIS A 442 25.21 -11.49 -48.95
N VAL A 443 24.83 -10.87 -47.83
CA VAL A 443 24.01 -11.50 -46.78
C VAL A 443 22.56 -11.65 -47.23
N VAL A 444 21.83 -12.62 -46.64
CA VAL A 444 20.39 -12.82 -46.89
C VAL A 444 19.60 -11.54 -46.62
N GLN A 445 18.72 -11.20 -47.55
CA GLN A 445 17.92 -9.98 -47.57
C GLN A 445 16.69 -10.08 -46.63
N PRO A 446 16.16 -8.95 -46.15
CA PRO A 446 15.04 -8.92 -45.21
C PRO A 446 13.79 -9.71 -45.62
N ASN A 447 13.43 -9.68 -46.91
CA ASN A 447 12.28 -10.39 -47.44
C ASN A 447 12.41 -11.92 -47.29
N ALA A 448 13.60 -12.47 -47.53
CA ALA A 448 13.88 -13.89 -47.40
C ALA A 448 14.03 -14.30 -45.94
N LEU A 449 14.80 -13.53 -45.15
CA LEU A 449 15.08 -13.84 -43.75
C LEU A 449 13.81 -13.75 -42.89
N SER A 450 12.94 -12.76 -43.15
CA SER A 450 11.66 -12.66 -42.43
C SER A 450 10.70 -13.81 -42.74
N ARG A 451 10.59 -14.24 -44.00
CA ARG A 451 9.82 -15.43 -44.39
C ARG A 451 10.37 -16.71 -43.75
N TYR A 452 11.69 -16.83 -43.65
CA TYR A 452 12.31 -17.94 -42.93
C TYR A 452 12.00 -17.88 -41.43
N GLY A 453 12.10 -16.70 -40.81
CA GLY A 453 11.68 -16.48 -39.42
C GLY A 453 10.22 -16.82 -39.15
N GLN A 454 9.33 -16.56 -40.12
CA GLN A 454 7.90 -16.90 -40.03
C GLN A 454 7.63 -18.40 -39.93
N MET A 455 8.57 -19.26 -40.33
CA MET A 455 8.48 -20.71 -40.13
C MET A 455 8.58 -21.10 -38.65
N PHE A 456 9.20 -20.25 -37.82
CA PHE A 456 9.38 -20.47 -36.38
C PHE A 456 8.44 -19.63 -35.54
N TYR A 457 8.22 -18.37 -35.95
CA TYR A 457 7.29 -17.48 -35.29
C TYR A 457 6.61 -16.57 -36.32
N SER A 458 5.30 -16.73 -36.46
CA SER A 458 4.51 -16.04 -37.49
C SER A 458 4.51 -14.52 -37.40
N GLY A 459 4.99 -13.92 -36.30
CA GLY A 459 5.07 -12.47 -36.10
C GLY A 459 6.37 -11.82 -36.61
N VAL A 460 7.30 -12.57 -37.21
CA VAL A 460 8.50 -11.97 -37.84
C VAL A 460 8.10 -11.20 -39.11
N ARG A 461 8.59 -9.97 -39.26
CA ARG A 461 8.21 -9.03 -40.33
C ARG A 461 9.42 -8.33 -40.93
N ASP A 462 9.48 -8.28 -42.26
CA ASP A 462 10.31 -7.32 -42.97
C ASP A 462 9.72 -5.92 -42.75
N ILE A 463 10.53 -5.03 -42.18
CA ILE A 463 10.18 -3.63 -41.92
C ILE A 463 11.13 -2.68 -42.66
N SER A 464 11.70 -3.13 -43.78
CA SER A 464 12.65 -2.37 -44.58
C SER A 464 12.05 -1.08 -45.15
N ASN A 465 12.94 -0.19 -45.60
CA ASN A 465 12.63 1.21 -45.95
C ASN A 465 12.27 2.04 -44.71
N THR A 466 12.90 1.73 -43.57
CA THR A 466 12.67 2.40 -42.29
C THR A 466 13.82 3.31 -41.90
N SER A 467 13.51 4.38 -41.16
CA SER A 467 14.49 5.30 -40.59
C SER A 467 14.94 4.83 -39.19
N LEU A 468 16.08 5.33 -38.73
CA LEU A 468 16.54 5.07 -37.36
C LEU A 468 15.56 5.60 -36.29
N SER A 469 14.87 6.71 -36.58
CA SER A 469 13.82 7.23 -35.70
C SER A 469 12.62 6.29 -35.57
N ASN A 470 12.24 5.62 -36.66
CA ASN A 470 11.19 4.61 -36.62
C ASN A 470 11.65 3.36 -35.87
N ILE A 471 12.90 2.93 -36.05
CA ILE A 471 13.50 1.85 -35.25
C ILE A 471 13.48 2.18 -33.76
N ALA A 472 13.83 3.42 -33.36
CA ALA A 472 13.72 3.85 -31.96
C ALA A 472 12.30 3.70 -31.41
N ASN A 473 11.28 4.06 -32.19
CA ASN A 473 9.89 3.92 -31.77
C ASN A 473 9.49 2.45 -31.62
N ILE A 474 9.87 1.59 -32.57
CA ILE A 474 9.62 0.14 -32.55
C ILE A 474 10.24 -0.50 -31.28
N VAL A 475 11.50 -0.16 -30.99
CA VAL A 475 12.22 -0.65 -29.81
C VAL A 475 11.62 -0.11 -28.52
N LYS A 476 11.21 1.17 -28.46
CA LYS A 476 10.50 1.72 -27.30
C LYS A 476 9.14 1.06 -27.06
N SER A 477 8.50 0.52 -28.09
CA SER A 477 7.29 -0.31 -27.94
C SER A 477 7.58 -1.76 -27.58
N GLY A 478 8.84 -2.13 -27.33
CA GLY A 478 9.22 -3.46 -26.86
C GLY A 478 9.60 -4.44 -27.97
N HIS A 479 9.76 -3.99 -29.21
CA HIS A 479 10.06 -4.87 -30.34
C HIS A 479 11.53 -4.73 -30.76
N PRO A 480 12.36 -5.78 -30.60
CA PRO A 480 13.74 -5.75 -31.08
C PRO A 480 13.81 -5.74 -32.61
N VAL A 481 14.92 -5.26 -33.16
CA VAL A 481 15.11 -5.02 -34.59
C VAL A 481 16.43 -5.58 -35.07
N ILE A 482 16.41 -6.48 -36.06
CA ILE A 482 17.58 -6.80 -36.86
C ILE A 482 17.81 -5.66 -37.85
N TYR A 483 19.04 -5.16 -37.95
CA TYR A 483 19.44 -4.20 -38.97
C TYR A 483 20.72 -4.63 -39.69
N TYR A 484 20.92 -4.09 -40.89
CA TYR A 484 22.03 -4.41 -41.78
C TYR A 484 23.04 -3.26 -41.77
N GLY A 485 24.30 -3.57 -41.48
CA GLY A 485 25.38 -2.60 -41.33
C GLY A 485 26.74 -3.16 -41.74
N TRP A 486 27.81 -2.59 -41.17
CA TRP A 486 29.17 -3.03 -41.40
C TRP A 486 29.67 -3.92 -40.25
N SER A 487 30.62 -4.79 -40.54
CA SER A 487 31.26 -5.67 -39.56
C SER A 487 32.64 -5.14 -39.16
N ALA A 488 33.21 -5.73 -38.11
CA ALA A 488 34.62 -5.52 -37.76
C ALA A 488 35.61 -5.94 -38.87
N TYR A 489 35.15 -6.73 -39.87
CA TYR A 489 35.98 -7.16 -40.99
C TYR A 489 35.75 -6.34 -42.28
N ASP A 490 34.61 -5.66 -42.40
CA ASP A 490 34.17 -5.01 -43.65
C ASP A 490 34.34 -3.48 -43.67
N ALA A 491 35.45 -2.95 -43.12
CA ALA A 491 35.70 -1.52 -42.89
C ALA A 491 35.54 -0.59 -44.13
N GLY A 492 34.29 -0.29 -44.53
CA GLY A 492 33.94 0.54 -45.69
C GLY A 492 33.49 -0.20 -46.95
N GLY A 493 33.18 -1.50 -46.88
CA GLY A 493 32.69 -2.31 -47.99
C GLY A 493 31.15 -2.35 -48.13
N ALA A 494 30.63 -3.48 -48.63
CA ALA A 494 29.18 -3.73 -48.70
C ALA A 494 28.58 -3.96 -47.30
N ARG A 495 27.32 -3.53 -47.10
CA ARG A 495 26.59 -3.68 -45.82
C ARG A 495 26.06 -5.11 -45.67
N ASN A 496 26.97 -6.03 -45.40
CA ASN A 496 26.73 -7.46 -45.40
C ASN A 496 26.76 -8.07 -43.98
N HIS A 497 26.39 -7.30 -42.96
CA HIS A 497 26.40 -7.77 -41.58
C HIS A 497 25.09 -7.49 -40.87
N CYS A 498 24.52 -8.51 -40.22
CA CYS A 498 23.31 -8.40 -39.42
C CYS A 498 23.65 -8.24 -37.94
N LYS A 499 22.97 -7.30 -37.27
CA LYS A 499 23.06 -7.04 -35.83
C LYS A 499 21.66 -6.85 -35.25
N VAL A 500 21.50 -6.96 -33.94
CA VAL A 500 20.19 -6.80 -33.26
C VAL A 500 20.20 -5.60 -32.34
N ILE A 501 19.29 -4.66 -32.57
CA ILE A 501 18.95 -3.60 -31.62
C ILE A 501 17.87 -4.15 -30.68
N LEU A 502 18.17 -4.17 -29.39
CA LEU A 502 17.27 -4.65 -28.34
C LEU A 502 16.91 -3.59 -27.29
N GLY A 503 17.40 -2.36 -27.41
CA GLY A 503 17.13 -1.32 -26.43
C GLY A 503 17.39 0.07 -26.99
N TYR A 504 16.73 1.07 -26.41
CA TYR A 504 16.94 2.47 -26.78
C TYR A 504 16.85 3.38 -25.56
N ASN A 505 17.94 4.07 -25.27
CA ASN A 505 18.02 5.08 -24.22
C ASN A 505 17.91 6.47 -24.85
N ALA A 506 16.73 7.08 -24.69
CA ALA A 506 16.43 8.41 -25.21
C ALA A 506 17.22 9.53 -24.51
N GLN A 507 17.73 9.31 -23.29
CA GLN A 507 18.48 10.33 -22.54
C GLN A 507 19.84 10.60 -23.19
N ASN A 508 20.50 9.55 -23.68
CA ASN A 508 21.84 9.63 -24.27
C ASN A 508 21.83 9.42 -25.78
N ASN A 509 20.66 9.18 -26.37
CA ASN A 509 20.46 8.87 -27.79
C ASN A 509 21.33 7.69 -28.26
N THR A 510 21.28 6.61 -27.50
CA THR A 510 22.03 5.37 -27.74
C THR A 510 21.11 4.17 -27.89
N PHE A 511 21.51 3.23 -28.74
CA PHE A 511 20.85 1.94 -28.93
C PHE A 511 21.67 0.83 -28.28
N HIS A 512 20.99 -0.12 -27.64
CA HIS A 512 21.64 -1.34 -27.17
C HIS A 512 21.67 -2.34 -28.32
N VAL A 513 22.88 -2.79 -28.69
CA VAL A 513 23.13 -3.63 -29.85
C VAL A 513 23.84 -4.91 -29.44
N TYR A 514 23.30 -6.03 -29.92
CA TYR A 514 23.99 -7.30 -29.97
C TYR A 514 24.59 -7.53 -31.36
N ASP A 515 25.88 -7.84 -31.38
CA ASP A 515 26.62 -8.17 -32.60
C ASP A 515 27.01 -9.67 -32.57
N PRO A 516 26.48 -10.51 -33.49
CA PRO A 516 26.76 -11.94 -33.51
C PRO A 516 28.21 -12.30 -33.88
N LEU A 517 29.01 -11.36 -34.39
CA LEU A 517 30.38 -11.56 -34.88
C LEU A 517 31.39 -11.91 -33.79
N TYR A 518 30.98 -11.86 -32.53
CA TYR A 518 31.85 -12.18 -31.41
C TYR A 518 31.65 -13.64 -31.02
N GLY A 519 32.57 -14.20 -30.22
CA GLY A 519 32.44 -15.54 -29.66
C GLY A 519 31.24 -15.64 -28.71
N TYR A 520 31.24 -16.59 -27.76
CA TYR A 520 30.22 -16.56 -26.72
C TYR A 520 30.30 -15.26 -25.88
N LYS A 521 29.17 -14.86 -25.27
CA LYS A 521 29.03 -13.62 -24.50
C LYS A 521 30.22 -13.46 -23.52
N ASN A 522 30.85 -12.29 -23.52
CA ASN A 522 32.02 -11.90 -22.72
C ASN A 522 33.39 -12.50 -23.12
N ARG A 523 33.47 -13.39 -24.13
CA ARG A 523 34.78 -13.91 -24.58
C ARG A 523 35.55 -12.88 -25.41
N TRP A 524 34.87 -12.24 -26.34
CA TRP A 524 35.43 -11.28 -27.29
C TRP A 524 34.69 -9.95 -27.13
N THR A 525 35.44 -8.91 -26.76
CA THR A 525 34.95 -7.56 -26.44
C THR A 525 35.35 -6.56 -27.53
N ALA A 526 35.03 -5.27 -27.35
CA ALA A 526 35.42 -4.24 -28.31
C ALA A 526 36.94 -4.28 -28.60
N ASN A 527 37.32 -4.06 -29.87
CA ASN A 527 38.69 -4.17 -30.38
C ASN A 527 39.30 -5.58 -30.26
N SER A 528 38.55 -6.64 -30.57
CA SER A 528 39.06 -8.02 -30.53
C SER A 528 38.95 -8.81 -31.84
N THR A 529 38.21 -8.29 -32.82
CA THR A 529 37.90 -9.04 -34.05
C THR A 529 38.59 -8.42 -35.26
N GLY A 530 38.47 -7.11 -35.46
CA GLY A 530 39.04 -6.42 -36.62
C GLY A 530 39.59 -5.02 -36.35
N HIS A 531 39.51 -4.53 -35.11
CA HIS A 531 40.10 -3.26 -34.66
C HIS A 531 39.71 -2.05 -35.52
N ASN A 532 38.53 -2.08 -36.13
CA ASN A 532 37.99 -0.99 -36.94
C ASN A 532 36.87 -0.24 -36.17
N ALA A 533 36.29 0.79 -36.78
CA ALA A 533 35.25 1.60 -36.13
C ALA A 533 33.97 0.84 -35.74
N TYR A 534 33.74 -0.34 -36.31
CA TYR A 534 32.58 -1.21 -36.09
C TYR A 534 32.89 -2.39 -35.14
N ASP A 535 34.12 -2.51 -34.63
CA ASP A 535 34.52 -3.49 -33.62
C ASP A 535 34.13 -3.02 -32.20
N LEU A 536 32.82 -2.84 -31.98
CA LEU A 536 32.26 -2.26 -30.74
C LEU A 536 32.01 -3.28 -29.62
N GLY A 537 32.23 -4.57 -29.88
CA GLY A 537 31.97 -5.66 -28.95
C GLY A 537 30.64 -6.36 -29.21
N ASN A 538 30.42 -7.47 -28.49
CA ASN A 538 29.25 -8.33 -28.65
C ASN A 538 27.94 -7.74 -28.10
N ASP A 539 28.05 -6.84 -27.13
CA ASP A 539 26.99 -6.26 -26.31
C ASP A 539 27.41 -4.83 -26.00
N ALA A 540 26.77 -3.86 -26.64
CA ALA A 540 27.21 -2.46 -26.59
C ALA A 540 26.06 -1.44 -26.69
N TRP A 541 26.21 -0.35 -25.96
CA TRP A 541 25.42 0.87 -26.16
C TRP A 541 26.09 1.74 -27.23
N VAL A 542 25.46 1.85 -28.40
CA VAL A 542 26.00 2.50 -29.59
C VAL A 542 25.28 3.81 -29.87
N ASN A 543 26.02 4.85 -30.24
CA ASN A 543 25.43 6.16 -30.53
C ASN A 543 24.54 6.12 -31.79
N ALA A 544 23.40 6.80 -31.77
CA ALA A 544 22.48 6.80 -32.91
C ALA A 544 23.15 7.28 -34.22
N SER A 545 24.06 8.26 -34.15
CA SER A 545 24.80 8.74 -35.33
C SER A 545 25.69 7.65 -35.96
N HIS A 546 26.24 6.76 -35.14
CA HIS A 546 27.05 5.63 -35.60
C HIS A 546 26.17 4.61 -36.34
N ILE A 547 25.04 4.22 -35.74
CA ILE A 547 24.06 3.31 -36.38
C ILE A 547 23.54 3.91 -37.69
N GLN A 548 23.23 5.21 -37.70
CA GLN A 548 22.74 5.92 -38.88
C GLN A 548 23.76 5.93 -40.03
N GLY A 549 25.06 5.94 -39.71
CA GLY A 549 26.13 5.91 -40.70
C GLY A 549 26.28 4.54 -41.38
N GLU A 550 26.01 3.45 -40.65
CA GLU A 550 26.17 2.10 -41.19
C GLU A 550 24.88 1.49 -41.76
N MET A 551 23.70 1.85 -41.26
CA MET A 551 22.45 1.26 -41.75
C MET A 551 22.05 1.76 -43.15
N ASN A 552 21.34 0.91 -43.92
CA ASN A 552 20.75 1.27 -45.22
C ASN A 552 19.20 1.23 -45.23
N GLY A 553 18.57 1.12 -44.07
CA GLY A 553 17.11 1.04 -43.94
C GLY A 553 16.52 -0.36 -44.13
N GLN A 554 17.35 -1.38 -44.36
CA GLN A 554 16.95 -2.78 -44.30
C GLN A 554 16.83 -3.21 -42.84
N ALA A 555 15.67 -3.77 -42.48
CA ALA A 555 15.40 -4.15 -41.10
C ALA A 555 14.31 -5.22 -40.99
N ILE A 556 14.36 -5.99 -39.91
CA ILE A 556 13.39 -7.03 -39.56
C ILE A 556 13.02 -6.87 -38.09
N SER A 557 11.76 -7.07 -37.73
CA SER A 557 11.31 -7.07 -36.33
C SER A 557 10.31 -8.20 -36.07
N ILE A 558 9.89 -8.33 -34.81
CA ILE A 558 9.03 -9.40 -34.30
C ILE A 558 7.86 -8.80 -33.52
N TYR A 559 6.63 -9.24 -33.80
CA TYR A 559 5.37 -8.66 -33.27
C TYR A 559 4.43 -9.67 -32.61
#